data_AF-A0A8S1DPF9-F1
#
_entry.id   AF-A0A8S1DPF9-F1
#
_cell.length_a   1.000
_cell.length_b   1.000
_cell.length_c   1.000
_cell.angle_alpha   90.00
_cell.angle_beta   90.00
_cell.angle_gamma   90.00
#
_symmetry.space_group_name_H-M   'P 1'
#
loop_
_entity.id
_entity.type
_entity.pdbx_description
1 polymer ?
#
loop_
_entity_poly.entity_id
_entity_poly.type
_entity_poly.pdbx_seq_one_letter_code
_entity_poly.pdbx_strand_id
1 'polypeptide(L)'
;MGLAELQVQVQFSPVLVKKKASAGPWSLDDRPPEPQDKAGCSLAEMAWSALLVTPLVVAQWRGCWELMVFYTPEQKRERVLWWSVVAGAAFGVVSALLRGALTKSATQQRRTWRQRFWLALGSRLYLAAFAASSVAMWRGLWELIDMHCGHTYQLALFSIGLGSACLARLRCMRNLSGPPFVLTPDLNHTIFAFPTRYRTSGSKDPALHTLDCVFSVFVVGSLVVIVWRGTWGILDSILVPEHEDTSAWLSLAIGYGVTAIGFLLQVPARIACDKLSGGPRLLVADLYQFLCFCGTVNLWRGVWNLLNIYFLPGEIAFDPFARAIVMHECHD
;
A
#
# COMPACT_ATOMS: atom_id res chain seq x y z
N MET A 1 33.53 10.71 -5.16
CA MET A 1 32.54 11.59 -5.84
C MET A 1 31.85 10.77 -6.92
N GLY A 2 30.96 9.86 -6.50
CA GLY A 2 30.34 8.86 -7.38
C GLY A 2 28.83 8.93 -7.23
N LEU A 3 28.17 9.51 -8.24
CA LEU A 3 26.73 9.52 -8.37
C LEU A 3 26.28 8.12 -8.84
N ALA A 4 26.06 7.23 -7.88
CA ALA A 4 25.40 5.96 -8.15
C ALA A 4 23.96 6.24 -8.59
N GLU A 5 23.67 5.92 -9.85
CA GLU A 5 22.35 5.92 -10.45
C GLU A 5 21.40 5.05 -9.61
N LEU A 6 20.62 5.71 -8.75
CA LEU A 6 19.41 5.12 -8.18
C LEU A 6 18.37 5.05 -9.31
N GLN A 7 18.42 3.96 -10.09
CA GLN A 7 17.35 3.59 -10.98
C GLN A 7 16.07 3.39 -10.16
N VAL A 8 15.20 4.40 -10.22
CA VAL A 8 13.79 4.28 -9.90
C VAL A 8 13.23 3.31 -10.94
N GLN A 9 13.24 2.02 -10.60
CA GLN A 9 12.48 1.00 -11.31
C GLN A 9 11.00 1.29 -11.06
N VAL A 10 10.47 2.18 -11.88
CA VAL A 10 9.05 2.21 -12.17
C VAL A 10 8.78 0.91 -12.90
N GLN A 11 8.03 0.00 -12.29
CA GLN A 11 7.52 -1.18 -12.98
C GLN A 11 6.45 -0.70 -13.95
N PHE A 12 6.90 -0.09 -15.05
CA PHE A 12 6.12 0.15 -16.23
C PHE A 12 5.88 -1.22 -16.85
N SER A 13 4.62 -1.59 -17.09
CA SER A 13 4.34 -2.62 -18.09
C SER A 13 5.03 -2.16 -19.39
N PRO A 14 5.96 -2.95 -19.96
CA PRO A 14 6.78 -2.49 -21.06
C PRO A 14 5.96 -2.49 -22.34
N VAL A 15 5.21 -1.42 -22.57
CA VAL A 15 4.65 -1.12 -23.89
C VAL A 15 5.73 -0.34 -24.67
N LEU A 16 6.31 -1.05 -25.65
CA LEU A 16 7.09 -0.59 -26.79
C LEU A 16 8.44 0.11 -26.52
N VAL A 17 9.55 -0.62 -26.72
CA VAL A 17 10.86 -0.03 -27.09
C VAL A 17 11.57 -0.90 -28.13
N LYS A 18 11.72 -0.36 -29.34
CA LYS A 18 12.63 -0.90 -30.38
C LYS A 18 14.10 -0.80 -29.91
N LYS A 19 14.85 -1.88 -30.14
CA LYS A 19 16.30 -2.09 -29.92
C LYS A 19 17.19 -0.84 -30.09
N LYS A 20 18.10 -0.65 -29.12
CA LYS A 20 19.54 -0.41 -29.40
C LYS A 20 20.38 -1.03 -28.28
N ALA A 21 21.30 -1.91 -28.67
CA ALA A 21 22.13 -2.72 -27.78
C ALA A 21 23.47 -2.01 -27.49
N SER A 22 23.90 -2.06 -26.23
CA SER A 22 25.32 -1.99 -25.84
C SER A 22 25.47 -2.72 -24.51
N ALA A 23 26.25 -3.81 -24.55
CA ALA A 23 26.37 -4.81 -23.50
C ALA A 23 27.24 -4.36 -22.31
N GLY A 24 26.79 -4.67 -21.10
CA GLY A 24 27.54 -4.61 -19.83
C GLY A 24 27.22 -5.87 -18.99
N PRO A 25 28.03 -6.20 -17.97
CA PRO A 25 28.26 -7.59 -17.52
C PRO A 25 27.18 -8.20 -16.61
N TRP A 26 25.91 -7.82 -16.78
CA TRP A 26 24.77 -8.46 -16.10
C TRP A 26 23.70 -8.85 -17.12
N SER A 27 23.92 -9.95 -17.84
CA SER A 27 22.87 -10.62 -18.62
C SER A 27 22.25 -11.76 -17.81
N LEU A 28 21.34 -11.41 -16.91
CA LEU A 28 20.27 -12.31 -16.48
C LEU A 28 19.01 -11.76 -17.12
N ASP A 29 18.52 -12.50 -18.10
CA ASP A 29 17.37 -12.18 -18.95
C ASP A 29 16.06 -12.35 -18.16
N ASP A 30 15.92 -11.64 -17.04
CA ASP A 30 14.68 -11.47 -16.28
C ASP A 30 13.88 -10.28 -16.83
N ARG A 31 13.85 -10.14 -18.16
CA ARG A 31 12.83 -9.29 -18.80
C ARG A 31 11.55 -10.14 -18.87
N PRO A 32 10.42 -9.66 -18.34
CA PRO A 32 9.14 -10.32 -18.60
C PRO A 32 8.99 -10.47 -20.13
N PRO A 33 8.38 -11.58 -20.61
CA PRO A 33 8.21 -11.80 -22.04
C PRO A 33 7.61 -10.56 -22.70
N GLU A 34 8.19 -10.17 -23.84
CA GLU A 34 7.74 -9.02 -24.62
C GLU A 34 6.24 -9.18 -24.92
N PRO A 35 5.37 -8.25 -24.48
CA PRO A 35 3.94 -8.38 -24.74
C PRO A 35 3.72 -8.26 -26.24
N GLN A 36 3.31 -9.37 -26.87
CA GLN A 36 2.73 -9.33 -28.20
C GLN A 36 1.48 -8.46 -28.14
N ASP A 37 1.38 -7.52 -29.08
CA ASP A 37 0.33 -6.51 -29.24
C ASP A 37 -1.06 -6.94 -28.74
N LYS A 38 -1.66 -6.08 -27.88
CA LYS A 38 -3.08 -5.66 -27.92
C LYS A 38 -3.37 -4.67 -26.78
N ALA A 39 -3.63 -3.41 -27.12
CA ALA A 39 -4.15 -2.41 -26.18
C ALA A 39 -5.40 -2.87 -25.40
N GLY A 40 -6.19 -3.79 -25.98
CA GLY A 40 -7.33 -4.43 -25.32
C GLY A 40 -6.97 -5.30 -24.11
N CYS A 41 -5.79 -5.93 -24.07
CA CYS A 41 -5.33 -6.66 -22.89
C CYS A 41 -5.03 -5.70 -21.73
N SER A 42 -4.54 -4.49 -22.01
CA SER A 42 -4.21 -3.51 -20.98
C SER A 42 -5.44 -2.93 -20.28
N LEU A 43 -6.52 -2.64 -21.03
CA LEU A 43 -7.78 -2.18 -20.43
C LEU A 43 -8.46 -3.27 -19.60
N ALA A 44 -8.42 -4.52 -20.06
CA ALA A 44 -8.95 -5.66 -19.32
C ALA A 44 -8.20 -5.87 -17.99
N GLU A 45 -6.86 -5.74 -17.98
CA GLU A 45 -6.05 -5.81 -16.77
C GLU A 45 -6.35 -4.67 -15.79
N MET A 46 -6.54 -3.44 -16.30
CA MET A 46 -6.94 -2.29 -15.48
C MET A 46 -8.32 -2.51 -14.86
N ALA A 47 -9.29 -2.96 -15.64
CA ALA A 47 -10.63 -3.28 -15.17
C ALA A 47 -10.62 -4.42 -14.15
N TRP A 48 -9.86 -5.49 -14.41
CA TRP A 48 -9.67 -6.59 -13.47
C TRP A 48 -9.09 -6.11 -12.13
N SER A 49 -8.04 -5.29 -12.18
CA SER A 49 -7.41 -4.72 -10.98
C SER A 49 -8.38 -3.84 -10.18
N ALA A 50 -9.08 -2.93 -10.85
CA ALA A 50 -9.91 -1.92 -10.20
C ALA A 50 -11.30 -2.42 -9.78
N LEU A 51 -11.92 -3.30 -10.55
CA LEU A 51 -13.30 -3.76 -10.32
C LEU A 51 -13.38 -5.06 -9.52
N LEU A 52 -12.31 -5.88 -9.52
CA LEU A 52 -12.32 -7.14 -8.78
C LEU A 52 -11.23 -7.21 -7.71
N VAL A 53 -9.97 -7.06 -8.09
CA VAL A 53 -8.87 -7.26 -7.13
C VAL A 53 -8.93 -6.23 -6.00
N THR A 54 -9.13 -4.95 -6.35
CA THR A 54 -9.16 -3.87 -5.35
C THR A 54 -10.30 -4.05 -4.34
N PRO A 55 -11.57 -4.27 -4.75
CA PRO A 55 -12.64 -4.52 -3.77
C PRO A 55 -12.42 -5.73 -2.87
N LEU A 56 -11.85 -6.82 -3.41
CA LEU A 56 -11.51 -8.00 -2.60
C LEU A 56 -10.41 -7.71 -1.57
N VAL A 57 -9.39 -6.92 -1.95
CA VAL A 57 -8.35 -6.49 -1.02
C VAL A 57 -8.93 -5.60 0.07
N VAL A 58 -9.79 -4.64 -0.29
CA VAL A 58 -10.47 -3.75 0.68
C VAL A 58 -11.34 -4.57 1.62
N ALA A 59 -12.12 -5.53 1.12
CA ALA A 59 -12.95 -6.41 1.94
C ALA A 59 -12.11 -7.23 2.93
N GLN A 60 -10.97 -7.75 2.50
CA GLN A 60 -10.07 -8.48 3.40
C GLN A 60 -9.44 -7.58 4.46
N TRP A 61 -9.01 -6.37 4.08
CA TRP A 61 -8.51 -5.38 5.03
C TRP A 61 -9.58 -5.00 6.06
N ARG A 62 -10.80 -4.73 5.59
CA ARG A 62 -11.95 -4.40 6.44
C ARG A 62 -12.26 -5.54 7.41
N GLY A 63 -12.35 -6.77 6.93
CA GLY A 63 -12.63 -7.94 7.75
C GLY A 63 -11.58 -8.15 8.85
N CYS A 64 -10.30 -8.07 8.49
CA CYS A 64 -9.21 -8.13 9.47
C CYS A 64 -9.28 -7.00 10.50
N TRP A 65 -9.57 -5.78 10.03
CA TRP A 65 -9.68 -4.60 10.90
C TRP A 65 -10.77 -4.78 11.96
N GLU A 66 -11.97 -5.18 11.55
CA GLU A 66 -13.08 -5.41 12.49
C GLU A 66 -12.88 -6.59 13.42
N LEU A 67 -12.27 -7.67 12.93
CA LEU A 67 -11.97 -8.81 13.79
C LEU A 67 -11.12 -8.36 14.97
N MET A 68 -10.12 -7.51 14.72
CA MET A 68 -9.33 -6.92 15.78
C MET A 68 -10.16 -5.96 16.66
N VAL A 69 -11.24 -5.34 16.16
CA VAL A 69 -12.04 -4.34 16.92
C VAL A 69 -12.82 -5.11 17.95
N PHE A 70 -13.53 -6.14 17.46
CA PHE A 70 -14.28 -7.08 18.26
C PHE A 70 -13.45 -7.71 19.39
N TYR A 71 -12.19 -8.07 19.13
CA TYR A 71 -11.30 -8.66 20.13
C TYR A 71 -10.52 -7.66 20.99
N THR A 72 -10.77 -6.36 20.86
CA THR A 72 -10.10 -5.32 21.67
C THR A 72 -11.04 -4.76 22.74
N PRO A 73 -10.90 -5.18 24.02
CA PRO A 73 -11.72 -4.63 25.10
C PRO A 73 -11.43 -3.15 25.32
N GLU A 74 -12.48 -2.33 25.49
CA GLU A 74 -12.37 -0.88 25.67
C GLU A 74 -11.38 -0.50 26.80
N GLN A 75 -11.42 -1.20 27.94
CA GLN A 75 -10.57 -0.90 29.11
C GLN A 75 -9.07 -1.12 28.85
N LYS A 76 -8.73 -1.92 27.84
CA LYS A 76 -7.33 -2.24 27.47
C LYS A 76 -6.97 -1.73 26.08
N ARG A 77 -7.84 -0.92 25.46
CA ARG A 77 -7.73 -0.53 24.05
C ARG A 77 -6.36 0.04 23.70
N GLU A 78 -5.91 1.08 24.40
CA GLU A 78 -4.60 1.70 24.14
C GLU A 78 -3.44 0.69 24.19
N ARG A 79 -3.44 -0.16 25.22
CA ARG A 79 -2.40 -1.20 25.38
C ARG A 79 -2.42 -2.21 24.22
N VAL A 80 -3.60 -2.63 23.78
CA VAL A 80 -3.76 -3.56 22.65
C VAL A 80 -3.32 -2.90 21.34
N LEU A 81 -3.60 -1.61 21.15
CA LEU A 81 -3.13 -0.86 19.98
C LEU A 81 -1.61 -0.79 19.92
N TRP A 82 -0.94 -0.46 21.04
CA TRP A 82 0.53 -0.49 21.11
C TRP A 82 1.09 -1.89 20.81
N TRP A 83 0.48 -2.95 21.36
CA TRP A 83 0.88 -4.31 21.02
C TRP A 83 0.66 -4.65 19.54
N SER A 84 -0.40 -4.14 18.92
CA SER A 84 -0.67 -4.33 17.49
C SER A 84 0.41 -3.67 16.62
N VAL A 85 0.86 -2.46 17.00
CA VAL A 85 2.00 -1.79 16.36
C VAL A 85 3.28 -2.60 16.53
N VAL A 86 3.62 -2.98 17.76
CA VAL A 86 4.88 -3.67 18.06
C VAL A 86 4.92 -5.06 17.41
N ALA A 87 3.87 -5.87 17.57
CA ALA A 87 3.80 -7.21 17.01
C ALA A 87 3.77 -7.19 15.48
N GLY A 88 2.99 -6.28 14.90
CA GLY A 88 2.93 -6.11 13.44
C GLY A 88 4.27 -5.68 12.85
N ALA A 89 4.90 -4.67 13.45
CA ALA A 89 6.21 -4.20 13.00
C ALA A 89 7.31 -5.24 13.23
N ALA A 90 7.31 -5.96 14.36
CA ALA A 90 8.25 -7.04 14.61
C ALA A 90 8.14 -8.15 13.57
N PHE A 91 6.91 -8.58 13.23
CA PHE A 91 6.69 -9.56 12.18
C PHE A 91 7.17 -9.05 10.81
N GLY A 92 6.92 -7.78 10.49
CA GLY A 92 7.42 -7.13 9.28
C GLY A 92 8.94 -7.10 9.19
N VAL A 93 9.63 -6.74 10.28
CA VAL A 93 11.10 -6.71 10.35
C VAL A 93 11.69 -8.12 10.25
N VAL A 94 11.15 -9.09 10.99
CA VAL A 94 11.59 -10.50 10.91
C VAL A 94 11.40 -11.03 9.49
N SER A 95 10.27 -10.76 8.87
CA SER A 95 10.01 -11.09 7.47
C SER A 95 11.03 -10.46 6.53
N ALA A 96 11.39 -9.19 6.76
CA ALA A 96 12.33 -8.45 5.92
C ALA A 96 13.76 -8.99 6.02
N LEU A 97 14.15 -9.47 7.22
CA LEU A 97 15.43 -10.14 7.45
C LEU A 97 15.47 -11.54 6.81
N LEU A 98 14.37 -12.31 6.94
CA LEU A 98 14.30 -13.67 6.44
C LEU A 98 14.03 -13.78 4.94
N ARG A 99 13.55 -12.71 4.29
CA ARG A 99 13.12 -12.71 2.87
C ARG A 99 14.13 -13.35 1.92
N GLY A 100 15.43 -13.10 2.11
CA GLY A 100 16.48 -13.59 1.24
C GLY A 100 16.64 -15.11 1.32
N ALA A 101 16.58 -15.65 2.53
CA ALA A 101 16.62 -17.09 2.77
C ALA A 101 15.33 -17.78 2.28
N LEU A 102 14.17 -17.18 2.55
CA LEU A 102 12.87 -17.69 2.13
C LEU A 102 12.73 -17.71 0.60
N THR A 103 13.14 -16.65 -0.08
CA THR A 103 13.10 -16.56 -1.55
C THR A 103 14.04 -17.60 -2.18
N LYS A 104 15.27 -17.73 -1.68
CA LYS A 104 16.22 -18.76 -2.16
C LYS A 104 15.67 -20.18 -1.98
N SER A 105 15.02 -20.44 -0.85
CA SER A 105 14.34 -21.71 -0.61
C SER A 105 13.19 -21.93 -1.60
N ALA A 106 12.37 -20.91 -1.82
CA ALA A 106 11.18 -20.98 -2.67
C ALA A 106 11.49 -21.21 -4.16
N THR A 107 12.60 -20.66 -4.65
CA THR A 107 13.02 -20.77 -6.07
C THR A 107 13.85 -22.00 -6.38
N GLN A 108 14.05 -22.90 -5.41
CA GLN A 108 14.83 -24.12 -5.60
C GLN A 108 14.21 -25.04 -6.67
N GLN A 109 14.97 -25.31 -7.73
CA GLN A 109 14.51 -25.95 -8.96
C GLN A 109 14.14 -27.45 -8.82
N ARG A 110 14.75 -28.16 -7.87
CA ARG A 110 14.50 -29.59 -7.63
C ARG A 110 13.70 -29.79 -6.34
N ARG A 111 12.40 -30.06 -6.48
CA ARG A 111 11.50 -30.37 -5.34
C ARG A 111 10.60 -31.55 -5.64
N THR A 112 10.42 -32.42 -4.65
CA THR A 112 9.40 -33.47 -4.67
C THR A 112 8.00 -32.87 -4.59
N TRP A 113 6.97 -33.62 -4.99
CA TRP A 113 5.58 -33.15 -4.93
C TRP A 113 5.17 -32.76 -3.49
N ARG A 114 5.64 -33.51 -2.47
CA ARG A 114 5.39 -33.19 -1.05
C ARG A 114 6.00 -31.84 -0.67
N GLN A 115 7.23 -31.56 -1.10
CA GLN A 115 7.90 -30.28 -0.82
C GLN A 115 7.21 -29.10 -1.52
N ARG A 116 6.66 -29.31 -2.73
CA ARG A 116 5.87 -28.29 -3.44
C ARG A 116 4.57 -27.99 -2.70
N PHE A 117 3.86 -29.03 -2.27
CA PHE A 117 2.64 -28.89 -1.49
C PHE A 117 2.88 -28.13 -0.17
N TRP A 118 3.88 -28.54 0.62
CA TRP A 118 4.19 -27.89 1.89
C TRP A 118 4.67 -26.45 1.72
N LEU A 119 5.42 -26.13 0.66
CA LEU A 119 5.75 -24.73 0.37
C LEU A 119 4.51 -23.95 0.00
N ALA A 120 3.65 -24.47 -0.88
CA ALA A 120 2.44 -23.77 -1.28
C ALA A 120 1.56 -23.48 -0.06
N LEU A 121 1.35 -24.45 0.83
CA LEU A 121 0.60 -24.23 2.06
C LEU A 121 1.30 -23.23 2.99
N GLY A 122 2.59 -23.44 3.25
CA GLY A 122 3.38 -22.57 4.14
C GLY A 122 3.48 -21.13 3.64
N SER A 123 3.57 -20.92 2.33
CA SER A 123 3.64 -19.59 1.74
C SER A 123 2.30 -18.86 1.81
N ARG A 124 1.17 -19.57 1.66
CA ARG A 124 -0.18 -19.00 1.85
C ARG A 124 -0.43 -18.60 3.30
N LEU A 125 -0.05 -19.46 4.25
CA LEU A 125 -0.14 -19.15 5.68
C LEU A 125 0.75 -17.95 6.04
N TYR A 126 1.97 -17.91 5.49
CA TYR A 126 2.88 -16.77 5.66
C TYR A 126 2.27 -15.47 5.14
N LEU A 127 1.71 -15.47 3.92
CA LEU A 127 1.08 -14.28 3.34
C LEU A 127 -0.14 -13.83 4.15
N ALA A 128 -0.96 -14.77 4.63
CA ALA A 128 -2.10 -14.44 5.50
C ALA A 128 -1.64 -13.80 6.82
N ALA A 129 -0.62 -14.36 7.46
CA ALA A 129 -0.03 -13.80 8.68
C ALA A 129 0.61 -12.43 8.43
N PHE A 130 1.33 -12.26 7.31
CA PHE A 130 1.93 -11.00 6.91
C PHE A 130 0.86 -9.92 6.67
N ALA A 131 -0.22 -10.27 5.96
CA ALA A 131 -1.35 -9.37 5.73
C ALA A 131 -1.98 -8.95 7.07
N ALA A 132 -2.33 -9.90 7.94
CA ALA A 132 -2.92 -9.61 9.25
C ALA A 132 -2.00 -8.74 10.12
N SER A 133 -0.70 -9.03 10.15
CA SER A 133 0.30 -8.23 10.90
C SER A 133 0.42 -6.80 10.37
N SER A 134 0.28 -6.62 9.05
CA SER A 134 0.30 -5.31 8.41
C SER A 134 -0.94 -4.51 8.77
N VAL A 135 -2.14 -5.12 8.71
CA VAL A 135 -3.39 -4.46 9.14
C VAL A 135 -3.31 -4.10 10.63
N ALA A 136 -2.76 -4.98 11.48
CA ALA A 136 -2.60 -4.73 12.91
C ALA A 136 -1.70 -3.52 13.19
N MET A 137 -0.56 -3.41 12.49
CA MET A 137 0.32 -2.26 12.61
C MET A 137 -0.34 -0.97 12.13
N TRP A 138 -1.00 -1.02 10.96
CA TRP A 138 -1.70 0.12 10.38
C TRP A 138 -2.79 0.64 11.31
N ARG A 139 -3.64 -0.26 11.79
CA ARG A 139 -4.69 0.07 12.74
C ARG A 139 -4.14 0.64 14.03
N GLY A 140 -3.16 -0.03 14.64
CA GLY A 140 -2.55 0.41 15.88
C GLY A 140 -2.06 1.84 15.77
N LEU A 141 -1.34 2.17 14.69
CA LEU A 141 -0.86 3.53 14.44
C LEU A 141 -2.00 4.52 14.19
N TRP A 142 -2.97 4.15 13.37
CA TRP A 142 -4.11 5.00 13.02
C TRP A 142 -4.91 5.40 14.25
N GLU A 143 -5.35 4.42 15.04
CA GLU A 143 -6.15 4.66 16.25
C GLU A 143 -5.35 5.32 17.38
N LEU A 144 -4.04 5.05 17.51
CA LEU A 144 -3.21 5.75 18.49
C LEU A 144 -3.10 7.24 18.14
N ILE A 145 -2.96 7.58 16.85
CA ILE A 145 -2.97 8.99 16.42
C ILE A 145 -4.33 9.62 16.73
N ASP A 146 -5.43 8.93 16.42
CA ASP A 146 -6.78 9.43 16.71
C ASP A 146 -6.99 9.67 18.21
N MET A 147 -6.57 8.72 19.06
CA MET A 147 -6.70 8.80 20.51
C MET A 147 -5.89 9.95 21.13
N HIS A 148 -4.69 10.22 20.63
CA HIS A 148 -3.78 11.21 21.24
C HIS A 148 -3.84 12.59 20.59
N CYS A 149 -4.21 12.67 19.31
CA CYS A 149 -4.14 13.91 18.54
C CYS A 149 -5.53 14.40 18.09
N GLY A 150 -6.57 13.56 18.18
CA GLY A 150 -7.95 13.91 17.80
C GLY A 150 -8.15 14.07 16.29
N HIS A 151 -9.31 14.57 15.88
CA HIS A 151 -9.81 14.52 14.49
C HIS A 151 -9.89 15.88 13.79
N THR A 152 -9.06 16.86 14.17
CA THR A 152 -9.17 18.20 13.59
C THR A 152 -8.72 18.23 12.11
N TYR A 153 -9.43 19.01 11.29
CA TYR A 153 -9.09 19.22 9.88
C TYR A 153 -7.66 19.77 9.69
N GLN A 154 -7.21 20.64 10.61
CA GLN A 154 -5.85 21.20 10.61
C GLN A 154 -4.79 20.11 10.80
N LEU A 155 -5.01 19.19 11.72
CA LEU A 155 -4.11 18.05 11.93
C LEU A 155 -4.07 17.16 10.70
N ALA A 156 -5.23 16.89 10.09
CA ALA A 156 -5.31 16.08 8.88
C ALA A 156 -4.51 16.68 7.72
N LEU A 157 -4.65 17.99 7.45
CA LEU A 157 -3.84 18.71 6.46
C LEU A 157 -2.35 18.67 6.79
N PHE A 158 -1.99 18.89 8.06
CA PHE A 158 -0.61 18.84 8.52
C PHE A 158 0.01 17.45 8.31
N SER A 159 -0.73 16.38 8.66
CA SER A 159 -0.32 14.99 8.44
C SER A 159 -0.06 14.67 6.96
N ILE A 160 -0.94 15.13 6.06
CA ILE A 160 -0.76 14.95 4.61
C ILE A 160 0.48 15.70 4.13
N GLY A 161 0.60 16.99 4.47
CA GLY A 161 1.68 17.85 4.02
C GLY A 161 3.05 17.37 4.51
N LEU A 162 3.19 17.17 5.83
CA LEU A 162 4.43 16.72 6.44
C LEU A 162 4.78 15.30 6.00
N GLY A 163 3.82 14.37 6.05
CA GLY A 163 4.04 12.97 5.68
C GLY A 163 4.46 12.83 4.21
N SER A 164 3.78 13.53 3.29
CA SER A 164 4.11 13.52 1.87
C SER A 164 5.46 14.19 1.60
N ALA A 165 5.79 15.29 2.28
CA ALA A 165 7.10 15.93 2.15
C ALA A 165 8.24 15.01 2.62
N CYS A 166 8.06 14.32 3.76
CA CYS A 166 9.01 13.33 4.26
C CYS A 166 9.16 12.16 3.27
N LEU A 167 8.05 11.62 2.75
CA LEU A 167 8.09 10.53 1.77
C LEU A 167 8.75 10.95 0.46
N ALA A 168 8.48 12.14 -0.06
CA ALA A 168 9.14 12.70 -1.24
C ALA A 168 10.65 12.85 -1.00
N ARG A 169 11.04 13.40 0.15
CA ARG A 169 12.47 13.55 0.52
C ARG A 169 13.19 12.20 0.65
N LEU A 170 12.48 11.20 1.16
CA LEU A 170 12.96 9.82 1.25
C LEU A 170 12.84 9.06 -0.08
N ARG A 171 12.24 9.61 -1.14
CA ARG A 171 11.94 8.93 -2.41
C ARG A 171 11.06 7.68 -2.22
N CYS A 172 10.06 7.81 -1.37
CA CYS A 172 9.15 6.76 -0.93
C CYS A 172 7.69 7.02 -1.27
N MET A 173 7.35 8.06 -2.05
CA MET A 173 5.97 8.40 -2.41
C MET A 173 5.19 7.23 -3.01
N ARG A 174 5.87 6.31 -3.71
CA ARG A 174 5.26 5.11 -4.29
C ARG A 174 4.58 4.19 -3.26
N ASN A 175 5.03 4.21 -2.01
CA ASN A 175 4.42 3.41 -0.94
C ASN A 175 3.03 3.90 -0.54
N LEU A 176 2.61 5.10 -0.96
CA LEU A 176 1.24 5.57 -0.77
C LEU A 176 0.23 4.80 -1.63
N SER A 177 0.65 4.21 -2.75
CA SER A 177 -0.25 3.52 -3.66
C SER A 177 -0.35 2.03 -3.36
N GLY A 178 -1.58 1.53 -3.38
CA GLY A 178 -1.92 0.11 -3.37
C GLY A 178 -2.70 -0.28 -4.63
N PRO A 179 -3.47 -1.37 -4.59
CA PRO A 179 -4.48 -1.67 -5.58
C PRO A 179 -5.42 -0.47 -5.76
N PRO A 180 -5.68 -0.02 -7.01
CA PRO A 180 -5.55 -0.77 -8.26
C PRO A 180 -4.23 -0.56 -9.02
N PHE A 181 -3.37 0.35 -8.58
CA PHE A 181 -2.15 0.73 -9.30
C PHE A 181 -0.96 -0.17 -9.01
N VAL A 182 -0.95 -0.84 -7.85
CA VAL A 182 0.13 -1.74 -7.44
C VAL A 182 -0.45 -3.11 -7.13
N LEU A 183 -0.09 -4.09 -7.96
CA LEU A 183 -0.39 -5.50 -7.77
C LEU A 183 0.90 -6.32 -7.85
N THR A 184 1.07 -7.23 -6.89
CA THR A 184 2.17 -8.19 -6.90
C THR A 184 1.57 -9.58 -6.97
N PRO A 185 1.72 -10.32 -8.08
CA PRO A 185 1.21 -11.67 -8.17
C PRO A 185 2.04 -12.62 -7.31
N ASP A 186 1.40 -13.66 -6.77
CA ASP A 186 2.02 -14.67 -5.91
C ASP A 186 2.81 -15.70 -6.71
N LEU A 187 3.94 -15.27 -7.29
CA LEU A 187 4.86 -16.13 -8.02
C LEU A 187 5.99 -16.61 -7.10
N ASN A 188 6.58 -17.77 -7.38
CA ASN A 188 7.63 -18.36 -6.53
C ASN A 188 8.81 -17.42 -6.21
N HIS A 189 9.10 -16.45 -7.08
CA HIS A 189 10.17 -15.47 -6.91
C HIS A 189 9.71 -14.15 -6.26
N THR A 190 8.41 -13.89 -6.18
CA THR A 190 7.83 -12.65 -5.61
C THR A 190 7.17 -12.85 -4.25
N ILE A 191 6.73 -14.06 -3.89
CA ILE A 191 5.95 -14.33 -2.66
C ILE A 191 6.64 -13.81 -1.39
N PHE A 192 7.96 -13.99 -1.29
CA PHE A 192 8.74 -13.53 -0.13
C PHE A 192 9.53 -12.26 -0.43
N ALA A 193 9.45 -11.73 -1.65
CA ALA A 193 10.29 -10.63 -2.09
C ALA A 193 9.52 -9.31 -2.01
N PHE A 194 9.81 -8.53 -0.98
CA PHE A 194 9.39 -7.14 -0.88
C PHE A 194 10.62 -6.25 -0.68
N PRO A 195 10.72 -5.11 -1.38
CA PRO A 195 11.90 -4.26 -1.33
C PRO A 195 11.96 -3.46 -0.01
N THR A 196 13.16 -3.30 0.54
CA THR A 196 13.44 -2.31 1.58
C THR A 196 13.97 -1.04 0.93
N ARG A 197 13.98 0.07 1.66
CA ARG A 197 14.32 1.38 1.15
C ARG A 197 15.75 1.45 0.58
N TYR A 198 16.73 0.92 1.29
CA TYR A 198 18.14 0.98 0.88
C TYR A 198 18.61 -0.28 0.16
N ARG A 199 17.75 -1.31 0.07
CA ARG A 199 18.00 -2.58 -0.65
C ARG A 199 19.30 -3.26 -0.23
N THR A 200 19.59 -3.29 1.06
CA THR A 200 20.87 -3.78 1.61
C THR A 200 20.92 -5.30 1.81
N SER A 201 20.03 -6.10 1.21
CA SER A 201 19.98 -7.57 1.37
C SER A 201 21.23 -8.31 0.88
N GLY A 202 22.08 -7.66 0.07
CA GLY A 202 23.39 -8.17 -0.35
C GLY A 202 24.58 -7.57 0.40
N SER A 203 24.33 -6.73 1.41
CA SER A 203 25.38 -6.12 2.22
C SER A 203 26.11 -7.20 3.03
N LYS A 204 27.44 -7.12 3.08
CA LYS A 204 28.26 -7.94 3.99
C LYS A 204 28.09 -7.52 5.45
N ASP A 205 27.57 -6.32 5.69
CA ASP A 205 27.31 -5.79 7.01
C ASP A 205 25.86 -6.11 7.46
N PRO A 206 25.68 -7.03 8.42
CA PRO A 206 24.35 -7.41 8.92
C PRO A 206 23.67 -6.27 9.71
N ALA A 207 24.44 -5.34 10.30
CA ALA A 207 23.87 -4.21 11.02
C ALA A 207 23.19 -3.23 10.04
N LEU A 208 23.85 -2.90 8.92
CA LEU A 208 23.24 -2.08 7.86
C LEU A 208 22.00 -2.74 7.24
N HIS A 209 22.01 -4.06 7.11
CA HIS A 209 20.82 -4.78 6.64
C HIS A 209 19.66 -4.68 7.63
N THR A 210 19.94 -4.88 8.92
CA THR A 210 18.95 -4.78 9.98
C THR A 210 18.38 -3.37 10.08
N LEU A 211 19.23 -2.36 10.04
CA LEU A 211 18.81 -0.96 10.07
C LEU A 211 17.93 -0.58 8.87
N ASP A 212 18.24 -1.06 7.66
CA ASP A 212 17.38 -0.85 6.49
C ASP A 212 15.99 -1.50 6.66
N CYS A 213 15.93 -2.70 7.24
CA CYS A 213 14.66 -3.38 7.51
C CYS A 213 13.82 -2.60 8.54
N VAL A 214 14.42 -2.23 9.67
CA VAL A 214 13.76 -1.45 10.73
C VAL A 214 13.30 -0.09 10.18
N PHE A 215 14.16 0.62 9.46
CA PHE A 215 13.84 1.91 8.88
C PHE A 215 12.68 1.82 7.88
N SER A 216 12.69 0.81 7.02
CA SER A 216 11.64 0.61 6.00
C SER A 216 10.29 0.31 6.65
N VAL A 217 10.26 -0.55 7.68
CA VAL A 217 9.01 -0.92 8.34
C VAL A 217 8.50 0.23 9.21
N PHE A 218 9.31 0.75 10.14
CA PHE A 218 8.85 1.74 11.11
C PHE A 218 8.72 3.14 10.52
N VAL A 219 9.74 3.64 9.81
CA VAL A 219 9.74 5.04 9.35
C VAL A 219 8.86 5.19 8.12
N VAL A 220 9.13 4.41 7.07
CA VAL A 220 8.35 4.53 5.82
C VAL A 220 6.91 4.04 6.05
N GLY A 221 6.72 2.92 6.75
CA GLY A 221 5.37 2.42 7.07
C GLY A 221 4.53 3.41 7.87
N SER A 222 5.07 4.02 8.93
CA SER A 222 4.30 4.99 9.72
C SER A 222 3.99 6.28 8.95
N LEU A 223 4.92 6.77 8.11
CA LEU A 223 4.66 7.93 7.25
C LEU A 223 3.50 7.67 6.28
N VAL A 224 3.41 6.46 5.73
CA VAL A 224 2.29 6.08 4.85
C VAL A 224 0.98 6.12 5.62
N VAL A 225 0.93 5.53 6.83
CA VAL A 225 -0.28 5.58 7.70
C VAL A 225 -0.70 7.01 7.99
N ILE A 226 0.24 7.90 8.32
CA ILE A 226 -0.04 9.32 8.62
C ILE A 226 -0.70 10.03 7.43
N VAL A 227 -0.19 9.84 6.21
CA VAL A 227 -0.75 10.47 5.00
C VAL A 227 -2.11 9.89 4.63
N TRP A 228 -2.25 8.57 4.71
CA TRP A 228 -3.52 7.87 4.48
C TRP A 228 -4.60 8.34 5.47
N ARG A 229 -4.28 8.35 6.76
CA ARG A 229 -5.17 8.83 7.83
C ARG A 229 -5.58 10.27 7.62
N GLY A 230 -4.63 11.15 7.35
CA GLY A 230 -4.92 12.56 7.09
C GLY A 230 -5.85 12.73 5.91
N THR A 231 -5.61 12.00 4.81
CA THR A 231 -6.45 12.12 3.60
C THR A 231 -7.84 11.56 3.82
N TRP A 232 -7.96 10.41 4.49
CA TRP A 232 -9.25 9.82 4.84
C TRP A 232 -10.07 10.75 5.73
N GLY A 233 -9.47 11.35 6.77
CA GLY A 233 -10.17 12.29 7.65
C GLY A 233 -10.61 13.58 6.96
N ILE A 234 -9.85 14.08 5.97
CA ILE A 234 -10.30 15.19 5.12
C ILE A 234 -11.52 14.76 4.30
N LEU A 235 -11.47 13.59 3.66
CA LEU A 235 -12.58 13.09 2.85
C LEU A 235 -13.86 12.93 3.68
N ASP A 236 -13.75 12.43 4.91
CA ASP A 236 -14.89 12.35 5.84
C ASP A 236 -15.46 13.71 6.20
N SER A 237 -14.61 14.75 6.27
CA SER A 237 -15.06 16.11 6.61
C SER A 237 -15.71 16.84 5.43
N ILE A 238 -15.35 16.53 4.18
CA ILE A 238 -15.76 17.32 3.00
C ILE A 238 -16.78 16.62 2.10
N LEU A 239 -16.77 15.28 2.01
CA LEU A 239 -17.62 14.55 1.08
C LEU A 239 -18.98 14.27 1.72
N VAL A 240 -19.92 15.21 1.56
CA VAL A 240 -21.33 15.09 1.96
C VAL A 240 -21.48 14.41 3.34
N PRO A 241 -20.95 15.03 4.41
CA PRO A 241 -20.81 14.38 5.72
C PRO A 241 -22.16 13.96 6.32
N GLU A 242 -23.26 14.63 5.95
CA GLU A 242 -24.61 14.37 6.44
C GLU A 242 -25.26 13.11 5.84
N HIS A 243 -24.75 12.61 4.72
CA HIS A 243 -25.32 11.47 4.00
C HIS A 243 -24.24 10.43 3.70
N GLU A 244 -24.04 9.48 4.62
CA GLU A 244 -22.99 8.47 4.55
C GLU A 244 -23.04 7.62 3.26
N ASP A 245 -24.24 7.29 2.79
CA ASP A 245 -24.47 6.53 1.56
C ASP A 245 -24.01 7.30 0.32
N THR A 246 -24.43 8.56 0.22
CA THR A 246 -24.08 9.46 -0.86
C THR A 246 -22.59 9.77 -0.83
N SER A 247 -22.01 9.95 0.37
CA SER A 247 -20.58 10.12 0.58
C SER A 247 -19.78 8.91 0.09
N ALA A 248 -20.24 7.69 0.39
CA ALA A 248 -19.58 6.46 -0.02
C ALA A 248 -19.60 6.27 -1.54
N TRP A 249 -20.77 6.45 -2.17
CA TRP A 249 -20.91 6.36 -3.63
C TRP A 249 -20.13 7.46 -4.36
N LEU A 250 -20.14 8.69 -3.84
CA LEU A 250 -19.38 9.80 -4.41
C LEU A 250 -17.87 9.55 -4.31
N SER A 251 -17.39 9.05 -3.17
CA SER A 251 -15.98 8.67 -3.01
C SER A 251 -15.59 7.55 -3.95
N LEU A 252 -16.47 6.55 -4.15
CA LEU A 252 -16.26 5.49 -5.14
C LEU A 252 -16.18 6.04 -6.57
N ALA A 253 -17.10 6.94 -6.95
CA ALA A 253 -17.14 7.55 -8.27
C ALA A 253 -15.88 8.41 -8.55
N ILE A 254 -15.46 9.23 -7.58
CA ILE A 254 -14.21 10.00 -7.65
C ILE A 254 -13.01 9.04 -7.75
N GLY A 255 -12.99 7.99 -6.93
CA GLY A 255 -11.93 6.98 -6.91
C GLY A 255 -11.74 6.30 -8.26
N TYR A 256 -12.82 5.82 -8.89
CA TYR A 256 -12.76 5.24 -10.23
C TYR A 256 -12.40 6.27 -11.32
N GLY A 257 -12.94 7.49 -11.24
CA GLY A 257 -12.62 8.56 -12.18
C GLY A 257 -11.13 8.93 -12.16
N VAL A 258 -10.58 9.18 -10.97
CA VAL A 258 -9.16 9.49 -10.80
C VAL A 258 -8.29 8.27 -11.15
N THR A 259 -8.74 7.06 -10.87
CA THR A 259 -8.04 5.84 -11.27
C THR A 259 -7.92 5.72 -12.79
N ALA A 260 -9.01 5.93 -13.52
CA ALA A 260 -9.01 5.92 -14.98
C ALA A 260 -8.07 6.99 -15.55
N ILE A 261 -8.13 8.22 -15.00
CA ILE A 261 -7.20 9.29 -15.36
C ILE A 261 -5.75 8.89 -15.07
N GLY A 262 -5.48 8.27 -13.92
CA GLY A 262 -4.15 7.80 -13.55
C GLY A 262 -3.60 6.79 -14.55
N PHE A 263 -4.39 5.80 -14.95
CA PHE A 263 -4.00 4.83 -15.98
C PHE A 263 -3.74 5.48 -17.34
N LEU A 264 -4.57 6.44 -17.76
CA LEU A 264 -4.36 7.19 -19.00
C LEU A 264 -3.08 8.04 -18.95
N LEU A 265 -2.80 8.66 -17.80
CA LEU A 265 -1.62 9.50 -17.59
C LEU A 265 -0.34 8.70 -17.36
N GLN A 266 -0.41 7.38 -17.16
CA GLN A 266 0.77 6.54 -16.92
C GLN A 266 1.82 6.67 -18.04
N VAL A 267 1.41 6.59 -19.31
CA VAL A 267 2.32 6.70 -20.47
C VAL A 267 2.85 8.13 -20.64
N PRO A 268 2.00 9.19 -20.63
CA PRO A 268 2.47 10.57 -20.62
C PRO A 268 3.45 10.90 -19.48
N ALA A 269 3.15 10.47 -18.25
CA ALA A 269 4.00 10.69 -17.09
C ALA A 269 5.37 10.01 -17.25
N ARG A 270 5.39 8.79 -17.81
CA ARG A 270 6.64 8.10 -18.18
C ARG A 270 7.46 8.93 -19.16
N ILE A 271 6.85 9.34 -20.27
CA ILE A 271 7.53 10.09 -21.33
C ILE A 271 8.09 11.42 -20.77
N ALA A 272 7.34 12.09 -19.90
CA ALA A 272 7.81 13.29 -19.21
C ALA A 272 9.02 12.98 -18.30
N CYS A 273 8.96 11.92 -17.50
CA CYS A 273 10.07 11.51 -16.64
C CYS A 273 11.33 11.09 -17.43
N ASP A 274 11.17 10.51 -18.63
CA ASP A 274 12.29 10.11 -19.49
C ASP A 274 12.97 11.32 -20.15
N LYS A 275 12.22 12.41 -20.41
CA LYS A 275 12.73 13.66 -20.98
C LYS A 275 13.39 14.59 -19.96
N LEU A 276 13.01 14.47 -18.68
CA LEU A 276 13.49 15.31 -17.60
C LEU A 276 14.65 14.65 -16.85
N SER A 277 15.49 15.46 -16.21
CA SER A 277 16.56 14.99 -15.32
C SER A 277 16.52 15.74 -13.98
N GLY A 278 17.14 15.18 -12.94
CA GLY A 278 17.26 15.81 -11.63
C GLY A 278 15.93 16.08 -10.93
N GLY A 279 15.80 17.27 -10.32
CA GLY A 279 14.65 17.67 -9.49
C GLY A 279 13.30 17.67 -10.22
N PRO A 280 13.16 18.28 -11.41
CA PRO A 280 11.90 18.28 -12.16
C PRO A 280 11.37 16.88 -12.47
N ARG A 281 12.25 15.93 -12.78
CA ARG A 281 11.86 14.52 -12.99
C ARG A 281 11.25 13.91 -11.72
N LEU A 282 11.85 14.18 -10.56
CA LEU A 282 11.34 13.69 -9.28
C LEU A 282 10.00 14.32 -8.95
N LEU A 283 9.84 15.63 -9.16
CA LEU A 283 8.58 16.33 -8.93
C LEU A 283 7.44 15.75 -9.79
N VAL A 284 7.66 15.52 -11.09
CA VAL A 284 6.65 14.91 -11.96
C VAL A 284 6.27 13.51 -11.48
N ALA A 285 7.26 12.70 -11.08
CA ALA A 285 7.01 11.36 -10.55
C ALA A 285 6.22 11.40 -9.24
N ASP A 286 6.57 12.29 -8.32
CA ASP A 286 5.91 12.44 -7.02
C ASP A 286 4.47 12.97 -7.17
N LEU A 287 4.24 13.94 -8.08
CA LEU A 287 2.91 14.46 -8.39
C LEU A 287 2.02 13.39 -9.03
N TYR A 288 2.54 12.62 -9.98
CA TYR A 288 1.82 11.48 -10.57
C TYR A 288 1.47 10.44 -9.50
N GLN A 289 2.42 10.13 -8.62
CA GLN A 289 2.20 9.15 -7.56
C GLN A 289 1.16 9.64 -6.55
N PHE A 290 1.16 10.92 -6.21
CA PHE A 290 0.16 11.53 -5.33
C PHE A 290 -1.23 11.53 -5.97
N LEU A 291 -1.34 11.79 -7.28
CA LEU A 291 -2.60 11.66 -8.02
C LEU A 291 -3.15 10.22 -7.95
N CYS A 292 -2.29 9.21 -8.20
CA CYS A 292 -2.67 7.81 -8.07
C CYS A 292 -3.10 7.46 -6.63
N PHE A 293 -2.43 8.03 -5.62
CA PHE A 293 -2.84 7.90 -4.23
C PHE A 293 -4.23 8.50 -3.98
N CYS A 294 -4.55 9.69 -4.49
CA CYS A 294 -5.88 10.30 -4.37
C CYS A 294 -7.00 9.41 -4.95
N GLY A 295 -6.74 8.74 -6.08
CA GLY A 295 -7.67 7.75 -6.63
C GLY A 295 -7.78 6.49 -5.78
N THR A 296 -6.63 5.99 -5.28
CA THR A 296 -6.56 4.80 -4.41
C THR A 296 -7.36 5.02 -3.13
N VAL A 297 -7.11 6.10 -2.38
CA VAL A 297 -7.74 6.34 -1.08
C VAL A 297 -9.25 6.56 -1.20
N ASN A 298 -9.72 7.26 -2.25
CA ASN A 298 -11.15 7.42 -2.51
C ASN A 298 -11.82 6.09 -2.88
N LEU A 299 -11.17 5.29 -3.73
CA LEU A 299 -11.70 3.98 -4.08
C LEU A 299 -11.77 3.05 -2.87
N TRP A 300 -10.73 3.04 -2.04
CA TRP A 300 -10.70 2.27 -0.79
C TRP A 300 -11.77 2.73 0.19
N ARG A 301 -11.90 4.04 0.42
CA ARG A 301 -12.94 4.63 1.29
C ARG A 301 -14.34 4.31 0.78
N GLY A 302 -14.59 4.49 -0.51
CA GLY A 302 -15.88 4.18 -1.13
C GLY A 302 -16.26 2.72 -0.93
N VAL A 303 -15.39 1.78 -1.30
CA VAL A 303 -15.67 0.34 -1.11
C VAL A 303 -15.84 0.00 0.37
N TRP A 304 -14.97 0.51 1.25
CA TRP A 304 -15.02 0.26 2.68
C TRP A 304 -16.37 0.69 3.28
N ASN A 305 -16.82 1.90 2.98
CA ASN A 305 -18.07 2.42 3.50
C ASN A 305 -19.30 1.70 2.90
N LEU A 306 -19.26 1.36 1.61
CA LEU A 306 -20.33 0.56 1.00
C LEU A 306 -20.43 -0.84 1.60
N LEU A 307 -19.32 -1.46 1.99
CA LEU A 307 -19.33 -2.71 2.75
C LEU A 307 -20.01 -2.53 4.12
N ASN A 308 -19.73 -1.43 4.82
CA ASN A 308 -20.38 -1.12 6.11
C ASN A 308 -21.89 -0.92 5.96
N ILE A 309 -22.31 -0.18 4.94
CA ILE A 309 -23.72 0.21 4.75
C ILE A 309 -24.56 -0.97 4.25
N TYR A 310 -24.08 -1.70 3.23
CA TYR A 310 -24.91 -2.68 2.53
C TYR A 310 -24.60 -4.14 2.90
N PHE A 311 -23.36 -4.46 3.26
CA PHE A 311 -22.96 -5.86 3.50
C PHE A 311 -22.92 -6.21 4.99
N LEU A 312 -22.57 -5.25 5.85
CA LEU A 312 -22.51 -5.41 7.31
C LEU A 312 -23.35 -4.36 8.05
N PRO A 313 -24.64 -4.18 7.71
CA PRO A 313 -25.48 -3.20 8.38
C PRO A 313 -25.65 -3.56 9.86
N GLY A 314 -25.46 -2.57 10.75
CA GLY A 314 -25.67 -2.73 12.20
C GLY A 314 -24.43 -3.08 13.03
N GLU A 315 -23.29 -3.44 12.43
CA GLU A 315 -21.98 -3.50 13.12
C GLU A 315 -21.37 -2.10 13.34
N ILE A 316 -22.05 -1.05 12.87
CA ILE A 316 -21.72 0.38 13.05
C ILE A 316 -21.64 0.76 14.54
N ALA A 317 -22.16 -0.06 15.45
CA ALA A 317 -22.09 0.16 16.90
C ALA A 317 -20.66 0.17 17.49
N PHE A 318 -19.64 -0.25 16.73
CA PHE A 318 -18.25 -0.31 17.22
C PHE A 318 -17.27 0.64 16.54
N ASP A 319 -17.73 1.53 15.65
CA ASP A 319 -16.89 2.59 15.11
C ASP A 319 -16.87 3.80 16.08
N PRO A 320 -15.71 4.18 16.65
CA PRO A 320 -15.58 5.40 17.44
C PRO A 320 -16.02 6.65 16.66
N PHE A 321 -15.88 6.66 15.33
CA PHE A 321 -16.30 7.78 14.47
C PHE A 321 -17.81 7.94 14.42
N ALA A 322 -18.56 6.85 14.24
CA ALA A 322 -20.03 6.89 14.27
C ALA A 322 -20.54 7.26 15.68
N ARG A 323 -19.86 6.79 16.73
CA ARG A 323 -20.22 7.13 18.12
C ARG A 323 -20.03 8.61 18.44
N ALA A 324 -19.00 9.27 17.88
CA ALA A 324 -18.76 10.70 18.12
C ALA A 324 -19.80 11.60 17.44
N ILE A 325 -20.30 11.22 16.27
CA ILE A 325 -21.34 11.96 15.55
C ILE A 325 -22.72 11.71 16.19
N VAL A 326 -23.06 10.45 16.50
CA VAL A 326 -24.36 10.09 17.12
C VAL A 326 -24.48 10.60 18.57
N MET A 327 -23.40 10.66 19.34
CA MET A 327 -23.44 11.21 20.71
C MET A 327 -23.56 12.73 20.75
N HIS A 328 -23.16 13.44 19.68
CA HIS A 328 -23.33 14.89 19.59
C HIS A 328 -24.77 15.28 19.26
N GLU A 329 -25.54 14.40 18.60
CA GLU A 329 -26.96 14.60 18.29
C GLU A 329 -27.91 14.16 19.41
N CYS A 330 -27.45 13.38 20.39
CA CYS A 330 -28.27 12.95 21.54
C CYS A 330 -28.26 13.94 22.72
N HIS A 331 -27.56 15.07 22.60
CA HIS A 331 -27.40 16.06 23.66
C HIS A 331 -27.91 17.47 23.34
N ASP A 332 -28.56 17.66 22.19
CA ASP A 332 -29.33 18.86 21.85
C ASP A 332 -30.83 18.54 21.70
#